data_AF-A0A505I867-F1
#
_entry.id   AF-A0A505I867-F1
#
_cell.length_a   1.000
_cell.length_b   1.000
_cell.length_c   1.000
_cell.angle_alpha   90.00
_cell.angle_beta   90.00
_cell.angle_gamma   90.00
#
_symmetry.space_group_name_H-M   'P 1'
#
loop_
_entity.id
_entity.type
_entity.pdbx_description
1 polymer ?
#
loop_
_entity_poly.entity_id
_entity_poly.type
_entity_poly.pdbx_seq_one_letter_code
_entity_poly.pdbx_strand_id
1 'polypeptide(L)'
;MVLKISRATRLTVVVVISSAFFVAEISVGFYTHSIALVADAFHYLNDLVGFVVALVALKVAHDTVRNVATDTEIKLQVSEADESPKALSFGWQRAQLLGAFFNGVLLFALGISIFLQSIERFITLQRVENPKLMFIMGAIGLTLNLISATFLHEHHHHDHGHEPSSGALEELPVSTTDDITGPERPGSPNHNDHKHLSNGAHAASHGHDLGMLGVLIHVIGDAANNLGVMAAALVIWLAHYGGRYYADPGTSMGISIMIMLSSVPLVRRCGIILLESAPNGVDLEDVKHDLEKIPGVLSVHELHIWRLNQHKALASVHVMVSDCSVPSFLKLSKTINECFHAYGIHSTTIQPEMAHPEAIALGRPAVETELSSQTEMSEKCQVICGTLCEELTCCG
;
A
#
# COMPACT_ATOMS: atom_id res chain seq x y z
N MET A 1 4.82 41.21 -5.20
CA MET A 1 3.40 40.77 -5.22
C MET A 1 3.40 39.28 -5.54
N VAL A 2 3.48 38.43 -4.53
CA VAL A 2 3.50 36.97 -4.72
C VAL A 2 2.04 36.54 -4.88
N LEU A 3 1.64 36.14 -6.09
CA LEU A 3 0.32 35.57 -6.34
C LEU A 3 0.14 34.35 -5.41
N LYS A 4 -0.84 34.41 -4.49
CA LYS A 4 -1.26 33.26 -3.70
C LYS A 4 -2.01 32.29 -4.61
N ILE A 5 -1.27 31.48 -5.36
CA ILE A 5 -1.83 30.42 -6.20
C ILE A 5 -2.26 29.26 -5.30
N SER A 6 -3.50 28.77 -5.44
CA SER A 6 -4.01 27.62 -4.69
C SER A 6 -3.20 26.35 -4.99
N ARG A 7 -3.04 25.46 -4.01
CA ARG A 7 -2.30 24.18 -4.14
C ARG A 7 -2.83 23.34 -5.31
N ALA A 8 -4.15 23.28 -5.49
CA ALA A 8 -4.79 22.58 -6.60
C ALA A 8 -4.47 23.20 -7.96
N THR A 9 -4.40 24.54 -8.05
CA THR A 9 -4.02 25.25 -9.28
C THR A 9 -2.56 25.00 -9.63
N ARG A 10 -1.66 25.03 -8.64
CA ARG A 10 -0.26 24.73 -8.82
C ARG A 10 -0.05 23.29 -9.34
N LEU A 11 -0.69 22.30 -8.70
CA LEU A 11 -0.61 20.90 -9.13
C LEU A 11 -1.25 20.66 -10.52
N THR A 12 -2.35 21.35 -10.83
CA THR A 12 -2.96 21.33 -12.17
C THR A 12 -1.97 21.82 -13.23
N VAL A 13 -1.24 22.91 -12.96
CA VAL A 13 -0.22 23.44 -13.88
C VAL A 13 0.90 22.41 -14.10
N VAL A 14 1.40 21.77 -13.04
CA VAL A 14 2.42 20.71 -13.15
C VAL A 14 1.92 19.56 -14.03
N VAL A 15 0.73 19.02 -13.75
CA VAL A 15 0.15 17.92 -14.53
C VAL A 15 -0.01 18.29 -16.01
N VAL A 16 -0.45 19.50 -16.33
CA VAL A 16 -0.63 19.97 -17.72
C VAL A 16 0.73 20.09 -18.42
N ILE A 17 1.73 20.68 -17.76
CA ILE A 17 3.08 20.81 -18.31
C ILE A 17 3.70 19.43 -18.53
N SER A 18 3.61 18.54 -17.56
CA SER A 18 4.11 17.16 -17.65
C SER A 18 3.40 16.37 -18.75
N SER A 19 2.08 16.49 -18.88
CA SER A 19 1.32 15.87 -19.97
C SER A 19 1.77 16.36 -21.35
N ALA A 20 1.98 17.67 -21.49
CA ALA A 20 2.46 18.26 -22.74
C ALA A 20 3.89 17.81 -23.07
N PHE A 21 4.76 17.74 -22.05
CA PHE A 21 6.12 17.26 -22.21
C PHE A 21 6.15 15.79 -22.63
N PHE A 22 5.38 14.91 -21.98
CA PHE A 22 5.25 13.51 -22.36
C PHE A 22 4.89 13.35 -23.85
N VAL A 23 3.89 14.12 -24.33
CA VAL A 23 3.48 14.08 -25.74
C VAL A 23 4.58 14.59 -26.67
N ALA A 24 5.31 15.64 -26.28
CA ALA A 24 6.44 16.13 -27.06
C ALA A 24 7.58 15.11 -27.11
N GLU A 25 7.91 14.49 -25.99
CA GLU A 25 9.00 13.52 -25.84
C GLU A 25 8.74 12.26 -26.65
N ILE A 26 7.55 11.66 -26.54
CA ILE A 26 7.19 10.48 -27.34
C ILE A 26 7.16 10.80 -28.84
N SER A 27 6.68 11.99 -29.23
CA SER A 27 6.66 12.42 -30.63
C SER A 27 8.05 12.59 -31.20
N VAL A 28 8.95 13.26 -30.46
CA VAL A 28 10.35 13.43 -30.85
C VAL A 28 11.08 12.08 -30.83
N GLY A 29 10.74 11.16 -29.92
CA GLY A 29 11.35 9.84 -29.83
C GLY A 29 11.09 9.03 -31.08
N PHE A 30 9.84 8.99 -31.54
CA PHE A 30 9.50 8.36 -32.81
C PHE A 30 10.08 9.09 -34.02
N TYR A 31 10.06 10.43 -34.03
CA TYR A 31 10.61 11.23 -35.12
C TYR A 31 12.13 11.07 -35.30
N THR A 32 12.88 11.03 -34.19
CA THR A 32 14.34 10.82 -34.20
C THR A 32 14.73 9.35 -34.30
N HIS A 33 13.74 8.45 -34.30
CA HIS A 33 13.92 7.03 -34.11
C HIS A 33 14.75 6.70 -32.86
N SER A 34 14.67 7.41 -31.74
CA SER A 34 15.41 7.07 -30.52
C SER A 34 14.55 6.19 -29.60
N ILE A 35 14.99 4.95 -29.31
CA ILE A 35 14.28 4.12 -28.32
C ILE A 35 14.54 4.66 -26.91
N ALA A 36 15.69 5.31 -26.66
CA ALA A 36 16.02 5.81 -25.34
C ALA A 36 15.05 6.91 -24.92
N LEU A 37 14.70 7.81 -25.84
CA LEU A 37 13.73 8.87 -25.59
C LEU A 37 12.30 8.34 -25.43
N VAL A 38 11.94 7.30 -26.18
CA VAL A 38 10.64 6.61 -26.00
C VAL A 38 10.58 5.91 -24.64
N ALA A 39 11.68 5.29 -24.20
CA ALA A 39 11.77 4.64 -22.91
C ALA A 39 11.64 5.63 -21.75
N ASP A 40 12.32 6.78 -21.86
CA ASP A 40 12.22 7.87 -20.87
C ASP A 40 10.79 8.43 -20.80
N ALA A 41 10.13 8.63 -21.95
CA ALA A 41 8.72 9.06 -21.98
C ALA A 41 7.77 8.08 -21.27
N PHE A 42 7.94 6.77 -21.46
CA PHE A 42 7.11 5.78 -20.78
C PHE A 42 7.39 5.67 -19.29
N HIS A 43 8.63 5.90 -18.86
CA HIS A 43 8.93 6.04 -17.44
C HIS A 43 8.22 7.28 -16.87
N TYR A 44 8.35 8.42 -17.54
CA TYR A 44 7.72 9.68 -17.13
C TYR A 44 6.18 9.59 -17.05
N LEU A 45 5.56 8.75 -17.89
CA LEU A 45 4.12 8.47 -17.85
C LEU A 45 3.68 7.88 -16.51
N ASN A 46 4.49 7.03 -15.87
CA ASN A 46 4.19 6.49 -14.55
C ASN A 46 4.02 7.60 -13.51
N ASP A 47 4.92 8.57 -13.53
CA ASP A 47 4.97 9.63 -12.54
C ASP A 47 3.83 10.61 -12.77
N LEU A 48 3.49 10.84 -14.05
CA LEU A 48 2.31 11.58 -14.45
C LEU A 48 1.01 10.93 -13.93
N VAL A 49 0.86 9.61 -13.99
CA VAL A 49 -0.30 8.91 -13.40
C VAL A 49 -0.38 9.20 -11.90
N GLY A 50 0.75 9.17 -11.19
CA GLY A 50 0.82 9.56 -9.78
C GLY A 50 0.32 10.99 -9.52
N PHE A 51 0.78 11.97 -10.31
CA PHE A 51 0.34 13.37 -10.17
C PHE A 51 -1.14 13.56 -10.51
N VAL A 52 -1.68 12.84 -11.49
CA VAL A 52 -3.11 12.87 -11.83
C VAL A 52 -3.94 12.33 -10.67
N VAL A 53 -3.55 11.20 -10.09
CA VAL A 53 -4.23 10.63 -8.91
C VAL A 53 -4.20 11.62 -7.75
N ALA A 54 -3.04 12.23 -7.46
CA ALA A 54 -2.92 13.25 -6.43
C ALA A 54 -3.80 14.49 -6.70
N LEU A 55 -3.89 14.92 -7.96
CA LEU A 55 -4.73 16.06 -8.35
C LEU A 55 -6.22 15.76 -8.18
N VAL A 56 -6.65 14.56 -8.57
CA VAL A 56 -8.03 14.12 -8.37
C VAL A 56 -8.34 14.09 -6.88
N ALA A 57 -7.47 13.51 -6.05
CA ALA A 57 -7.65 13.50 -4.60
C ALA A 57 -7.78 14.92 -4.02
N LEU A 58 -6.90 15.86 -4.40
CA LEU A 58 -6.96 17.25 -3.93
C LEU A 58 -8.19 18.00 -4.42
N LYS A 59 -8.64 17.77 -5.66
CA LYS A 59 -9.85 18.40 -6.20
C LYS A 59 -11.10 17.86 -5.51
N VAL A 60 -11.18 16.55 -5.29
CA VAL A 60 -12.27 15.93 -4.53
C VAL A 60 -12.32 16.48 -3.10
N ALA A 61 -11.17 16.58 -2.43
CA ALA A 61 -11.08 17.17 -1.08
C ALA A 61 -11.53 18.65 -1.07
N HIS A 62 -11.09 19.45 -2.04
CA HIS A 62 -11.44 20.88 -2.12
C HIS A 62 -12.91 21.12 -2.51
N ASP A 63 -13.46 20.35 -3.45
CA ASP A 63 -14.87 20.44 -3.83
C ASP A 63 -15.79 19.98 -2.70
N THR A 64 -15.35 19.01 -1.88
CA THR A 64 -16.04 18.61 -0.65
C THR A 64 -16.08 19.77 0.36
N VAL A 65 -14.97 20.45 0.59
CA VAL A 65 -14.91 21.61 1.50
C VAL A 65 -15.73 22.81 0.97
N ARG A 66 -15.75 23.04 -0.34
CA ARG A 66 -16.51 24.16 -0.94
C ARG A 66 -18.02 23.97 -0.85
N ASN A 67 -18.52 22.74 -1.01
CA ASN A 67 -19.95 22.45 -0.98
C ASN A 67 -20.51 22.40 0.47
N VAL A 68 -19.66 22.15 1.47
CA VAL A 68 -20.04 22.18 2.90
C VAL A 68 -20.23 23.61 3.44
N ALA A 69 -19.62 24.63 2.83
CA ALA A 69 -19.75 26.02 3.28
C ALA A 69 -21.14 26.66 3.03
N THR A 70 -22.04 25.96 2.33
CA THR A 70 -23.36 26.48 1.94
C THR A 70 -24.55 25.99 2.79
N ASP A 71 -24.40 24.93 3.59
CA ASP A 71 -25.51 24.41 4.39
C ASP A 71 -25.18 24.36 5.89
N THR A 72 -25.99 25.06 6.65
CA THR A 72 -25.91 25.18 8.11
C THR A 72 -26.42 23.89 8.75
N GLU A 73 -25.69 23.38 9.74
CA GLU A 73 -26.05 22.25 10.63
C GLU A 73 -26.41 20.92 9.94
N ILE A 74 -25.42 20.14 9.47
CA ILE A 74 -25.43 18.66 9.58
C ILE A 74 -23.98 18.14 9.62
N LYS A 75 -23.67 17.47 10.73
CA LYS A 75 -22.55 16.56 11.00
C LYS A 75 -21.28 16.69 10.15
N LEU A 76 -20.26 17.19 10.84
CA LEU A 76 -18.83 16.97 10.62
C LEU A 76 -18.48 15.46 10.62
N GLN A 77 -18.80 14.75 9.54
CA GLN A 77 -18.11 13.56 9.08
C GLN A 77 -18.04 13.70 7.58
N VAL A 78 -16.87 14.09 7.09
CA VAL A 78 -16.54 14.04 5.66
C VAL A 78 -16.64 12.58 5.26
N SER A 79 -17.83 12.20 4.81
CA SER A 79 -18.15 10.86 4.37
C SER A 79 -17.59 10.71 2.97
N GLU A 80 -16.73 9.71 2.77
CA GLU A 80 -16.38 9.12 1.48
C GLU A 80 -17.62 8.50 0.78
N ALA A 81 -18.75 9.20 0.75
CA ALA A 81 -20.03 8.67 0.31
C ALA A 81 -20.75 9.68 -0.59
N ASP A 82 -20.43 9.63 -1.87
CA ASP A 82 -21.53 9.61 -2.84
C ASP A 82 -21.60 8.17 -3.36
N GLU A 83 -22.49 7.41 -2.73
CA GLU A 83 -22.85 6.00 -2.92
C GLU A 83 -21.73 5.08 -3.43
N SER A 84 -20.88 4.56 -2.53
CA SER A 84 -20.31 3.24 -2.79
C SER A 84 -21.46 2.29 -3.12
N PRO A 85 -21.45 1.59 -4.27
CA PRO A 85 -22.52 0.67 -4.64
C PRO A 85 -22.87 -0.19 -3.43
N LYS A 86 -24.17 -0.42 -3.15
CA LYS A 86 -24.58 -1.25 -1.99
C LYS A 86 -23.92 -2.64 -1.96
N ALA A 87 -23.39 -3.09 -3.11
CA ALA A 87 -22.59 -4.30 -3.25
C ALA A 87 -21.19 -4.24 -2.59
N LEU A 88 -20.64 -3.06 -2.32
CA LEU A 88 -19.30 -2.85 -1.73
C LEU A 88 -19.41 -2.44 -0.26
N SER A 89 -19.52 -3.42 0.64
CA SER A 89 -19.67 -3.19 2.10
C SER A 89 -18.51 -2.42 2.74
N PHE A 90 -17.30 -2.55 2.21
CA PHE A 90 -16.10 -1.82 2.65
C PHE A 90 -15.76 -0.61 1.77
N GLY A 91 -16.61 -0.25 0.82
CA GLY A 91 -16.38 0.87 -0.10
C GLY A 91 -15.24 0.65 -1.10
N TRP A 92 -14.66 1.75 -1.60
CA TRP A 92 -13.66 1.76 -2.66
C TRP A 92 -12.21 1.53 -2.19
N GLN A 93 -12.01 1.06 -0.95
CA GLN A 93 -10.70 1.02 -0.31
C GLN A 93 -9.65 0.18 -1.05
N ARG A 94 -10.05 -0.85 -1.80
CA ARG A 94 -9.15 -1.69 -2.61
C ARG A 94 -8.91 -1.17 -4.03
N ALA A 95 -9.70 -0.21 -4.52
CA ALA A 95 -9.60 0.24 -5.91
C ALA A 95 -8.27 0.97 -6.21
N GLN A 96 -7.76 1.74 -5.24
CA GLN A 96 -6.44 2.37 -5.36
C GLN A 96 -5.32 1.33 -5.50
N LEU A 97 -5.39 0.23 -4.73
CA LEU A 97 -4.40 -0.85 -4.79
C LEU A 97 -4.47 -1.60 -6.12
N LEU A 98 -5.69 -1.82 -6.63
CA LEU A 98 -5.92 -2.47 -7.90
C LEU A 98 -5.39 -1.61 -9.06
N GLY A 99 -5.63 -0.30 -9.04
CA GLY A 99 -5.10 0.64 -10.02
C GLY A 99 -3.56 0.67 -10.02
N ALA A 100 -2.95 0.74 -8.84
CA ALA A 100 -1.49 0.69 -8.69
C ALA A 100 -0.89 -0.64 -9.17
N PHE A 101 -1.55 -1.76 -8.89
CA PHE A 101 -1.13 -3.09 -9.36
C PHE A 101 -1.14 -3.16 -10.89
N PHE A 102 -2.24 -2.79 -11.54
CA PHE A 102 -2.32 -2.79 -13.01
C PHE A 102 -1.32 -1.83 -13.65
N ASN A 103 -1.14 -0.63 -13.08
CA ASN A 103 -0.14 0.32 -13.55
C ASN A 103 1.28 -0.29 -13.49
N GLY A 104 1.63 -0.93 -12.36
CA GLY A 104 2.92 -1.62 -12.22
C GLY A 104 3.11 -2.76 -13.22
N VAL A 105 2.07 -3.55 -13.50
CA VAL A 105 2.11 -4.64 -14.49
C VAL A 105 2.30 -4.08 -15.91
N LEU A 106 1.59 -3.02 -16.27
CA LEU A 106 1.73 -2.36 -17.57
C LEU A 106 3.15 -1.83 -17.78
N LEU A 107 3.73 -1.19 -16.77
CA LEU A 107 5.11 -0.70 -16.83
C LEU A 107 6.13 -1.83 -16.92
N PHE A 108 5.92 -2.92 -16.19
CA PHE A 108 6.78 -4.10 -16.32
C PHE A 108 6.73 -4.67 -17.74
N ALA A 109 5.54 -4.77 -18.34
CA ALA A 109 5.37 -5.24 -19.71
C ALA A 109 6.01 -4.29 -20.73
N LEU A 110 5.84 -2.97 -20.56
CA LEU A 110 6.51 -1.97 -21.39
C LEU A 110 8.03 -2.02 -21.25
N GLY A 111 8.55 -2.17 -20.03
CA GLY A 111 9.98 -2.35 -19.77
C GLY A 111 10.54 -3.57 -20.50
N ILE A 112 9.86 -4.72 -20.44
CA ILE A 112 10.23 -5.91 -21.22
C ILE A 112 10.20 -5.61 -22.72
N SER A 113 9.16 -4.93 -23.23
CA SER A 113 9.06 -4.59 -24.64
C SER A 113 10.22 -3.73 -25.11
N ILE A 114 10.54 -2.65 -24.39
CA ILE A 114 11.67 -1.76 -24.70
C ILE A 114 12.99 -2.53 -24.61
N PHE A 115 13.17 -3.38 -23.60
CA PHE A 115 14.36 -4.21 -23.44
C PHE A 115 14.58 -5.12 -24.67
N LEU A 116 13.53 -5.80 -25.14
CA LEU A 116 13.60 -6.65 -26.33
C LEU A 116 13.85 -5.84 -27.61
N GLN A 117 13.18 -4.70 -27.79
CA GLN A 117 13.42 -3.80 -28.93
C GLN A 117 14.86 -3.27 -28.92
N SER A 118 15.40 -3.01 -27.74
CA SER A 118 16.78 -2.57 -27.57
C SER A 118 17.78 -3.65 -27.98
N ILE A 119 17.52 -4.91 -27.64
CA ILE A 119 18.32 -6.07 -28.10
C ILE A 119 18.27 -6.20 -29.62
N GLU A 120 17.07 -6.13 -30.22
CA GLU A 120 16.91 -6.18 -31.67
C GLU A 120 17.77 -5.10 -32.35
N ARG A 121 17.74 -3.89 -31.80
CA ARG A 121 18.47 -2.74 -32.33
C ARG A 121 19.98 -2.80 -32.18
N PHE A 122 20.51 -3.66 -31.29
CA PHE A 122 21.94 -3.99 -31.29
C PHE A 122 22.35 -4.82 -32.51
N ILE A 123 21.43 -5.59 -33.09
CA ILE A 123 21.68 -6.42 -34.28
C ILE A 123 21.38 -5.62 -35.54
N THR A 124 20.23 -4.97 -35.61
CA THR A 124 19.77 -4.14 -36.75
C THR A 124 19.90 -2.65 -36.41
N LEU A 125 21.14 -2.16 -36.44
CA LEU A 125 21.47 -0.79 -36.00
C LEU A 125 20.72 0.28 -36.81
N GLN A 126 19.72 0.89 -36.18
CA GLN A 126 19.02 2.07 -36.71
C GLN A 126 19.71 3.36 -36.29
N ARG A 127 19.92 4.26 -37.25
CA ARG A 127 20.56 5.56 -37.01
C ARG A 127 19.55 6.51 -36.37
N VAL A 128 19.95 7.13 -35.27
CA VAL A 128 19.18 8.22 -34.65
C VAL A 128 19.31 9.47 -35.51
N GLU A 129 18.17 10.02 -35.93
CA GLU A 129 18.11 11.27 -36.68
C GLU A 129 18.14 12.46 -35.72
N ASN A 130 18.86 13.52 -36.10
CA ASN A 130 18.90 14.77 -35.33
C ASN A 130 19.22 14.60 -33.83
N PRO A 131 20.41 14.10 -33.45
CA PRO A 131 20.77 13.90 -32.03
C PRO A 131 20.74 15.19 -31.20
N LYS A 132 20.76 16.38 -31.83
CA LYS A 132 20.55 17.66 -31.15
C LYS A 132 19.16 17.78 -30.53
N LEU A 133 18.11 17.30 -31.21
CA LEU A 133 16.75 17.31 -30.68
C LEU A 133 16.61 16.36 -29.48
N MET A 134 17.20 15.17 -29.59
CA MET A 134 17.28 14.21 -28.48
C MET A 134 17.94 14.83 -27.24
N PHE A 135 19.06 15.55 -27.42
CA PHE A 135 19.73 16.25 -26.32
C PHE A 135 18.85 17.35 -25.69
N ILE A 136 18.18 18.16 -26.52
CA ILE A 136 17.29 19.23 -26.03
C ILE A 136 16.14 18.63 -25.21
N MET A 137 15.54 17.54 -25.67
CA MET A 137 14.45 16.88 -24.94
C MET A 137 14.91 16.36 -23.58
N GLY A 138 16.05 15.68 -23.50
CA GLY A 138 16.60 15.22 -22.21
C GLY A 138 16.95 16.38 -21.27
N ALA A 139 17.42 17.52 -21.80
CA ALA A 139 17.69 18.70 -20.97
C ALA A 139 16.41 19.35 -20.42
N ILE A 140 15.35 19.41 -21.24
CA ILE A 140 14.03 19.88 -20.79
C ILE A 140 13.46 18.93 -19.74
N GLY A 141 13.51 17.62 -19.96
CA GLY A 141 13.02 16.61 -19.02
C GLY A 141 13.74 16.69 -17.67
N LEU A 142 15.07 16.79 -17.67
CA LEU A 142 15.85 17.00 -16.45
C LEU A 142 15.44 18.27 -15.70
N THR A 143 15.19 19.37 -16.43
CA THR A 143 14.74 20.64 -15.84
C THR A 143 13.36 20.50 -15.21
N LEU A 144 12.43 19.83 -15.89
CA LEU A 144 11.08 19.58 -15.39
C LEU A 144 11.10 18.67 -14.16
N ASN A 145 11.94 17.63 -14.15
CA ASN A 145 12.12 16.76 -12.98
C ASN A 145 12.65 17.52 -11.78
N LEU A 146 13.60 18.44 -11.97
CA LEU A 146 14.09 19.29 -10.90
C LEU A 146 12.99 20.22 -10.37
N ILE A 147 12.19 20.82 -11.27
CA ILE A 147 11.05 21.66 -10.88
C ILE A 147 10.04 20.83 -10.08
N SER A 148 9.67 19.64 -10.54
CA SER A 148 8.76 18.73 -9.84
C SER A 148 9.29 18.33 -8.46
N ALA A 149 10.59 18.04 -8.34
CA ALA A 149 11.23 17.71 -7.07
C ALA A 149 11.18 18.89 -6.08
N THR A 150 11.48 20.11 -6.54
CA THR A 150 11.38 21.31 -5.67
C THR A 150 9.95 21.62 -5.26
N PHE A 151 8.99 21.36 -6.15
CA PHE A 151 7.57 21.54 -5.89
C PHE A 151 7.09 20.59 -4.79
N LEU A 152 7.50 19.32 -4.84
CA LEU A 152 7.21 18.33 -3.80
C LEU A 152 7.90 18.66 -2.47
N HIS A 153 9.13 19.19 -2.49
CA HIS A 153 9.89 19.51 -1.27
C HIS A 153 9.25 20.64 -0.44
N GLU A 154 8.51 21.54 -1.07
CA GLU A 154 7.85 22.68 -0.40
C GLU A 154 6.64 22.27 0.47
N HIS A 155 6.26 20.99 0.47
CA HIS A 155 5.13 20.44 1.22
C HIS A 155 5.44 20.00 2.67
N HIS A 156 6.68 20.13 3.15
CA HIS A 156 7.06 19.62 4.49
C HIS A 156 7.33 20.69 5.56
N HIS A 157 7.22 21.98 5.24
CA HIS A 157 7.31 23.04 6.24
C HIS A 157 5.94 23.68 6.49
N HIS A 158 5.33 23.29 7.60
CA HIS A 158 4.15 23.86 8.26
C HIS A 158 2.78 23.18 8.01
N ASP A 159 2.27 22.69 9.15
CA ASP A 159 0.89 22.37 9.53
C ASP A 159 0.47 20.89 9.40
N HIS A 160 0.25 20.28 10.56
CA HIS A 160 -0.11 18.88 10.75
C HIS A 160 -1.60 18.66 10.45
N GLY A 161 -1.89 17.77 9.50
CA GLY A 161 -3.22 17.26 9.19
C GLY A 161 -3.09 16.10 8.19
N HIS A 162 -3.22 14.88 8.71
CA HIS A 162 -2.95 13.58 8.07
C HIS A 162 -3.42 13.39 6.62
N GLU A 163 -2.47 13.11 5.71
CA GLU A 163 -2.48 12.04 4.70
C GLU A 163 -1.07 11.97 4.04
N PRO A 164 -0.41 10.81 4.03
CA PRO A 164 0.53 10.53 2.97
C PRO A 164 0.41 9.10 2.41
N SER A 165 0.19 9.03 1.09
CA SER A 165 0.50 7.86 0.28
C SER A 165 2.00 7.56 0.32
N SER A 166 2.33 6.30 0.64
CA SER A 166 3.58 5.62 0.32
C SER A 166 4.88 6.33 0.71
N GLY A 167 5.25 6.15 1.97
CA GLY A 167 6.24 5.11 2.29
C GLY A 167 7.53 5.61 2.90
N ALA A 168 7.73 5.19 4.16
CA ALA A 168 8.98 5.06 4.93
C ALA A 168 9.29 6.26 5.89
N LEU A 169 9.74 6.14 7.16
CA LEU A 169 9.95 5.03 8.10
C LEU A 169 10.42 5.68 9.44
N GLU A 170 10.44 4.89 10.51
CA GLU A 170 11.28 5.02 11.72
C GLU A 170 11.25 6.29 12.58
N GLU A 171 10.97 6.00 13.84
CA GLU A 171 11.00 6.76 15.09
C GLU A 171 12.31 7.54 15.31
N LEU A 172 12.29 8.56 16.19
CA LEU A 172 13.26 8.81 17.29
C LEU A 172 12.95 10.13 18.07
N PRO A 173 13.55 10.39 19.27
CA PRO A 173 12.85 10.74 20.52
C PRO A 173 13.34 12.06 21.16
N VAL A 174 12.83 12.41 22.37
CA VAL A 174 13.45 13.20 23.50
C VAL A 174 12.32 13.53 24.52
N SER A 175 12.28 13.00 25.76
CA SER A 175 13.03 13.31 27.01
C SER A 175 12.86 14.76 27.50
N THR A 176 12.53 15.15 28.74
CA THR A 176 12.33 14.56 30.09
C THR A 176 11.87 15.70 31.04
N THR A 177 11.55 15.37 32.31
CA THR A 177 11.43 16.21 33.55
C THR A 177 9.99 16.55 33.98
N ASP A 178 9.52 16.40 35.23
CA ASP A 178 10.12 15.97 36.51
C ASP A 178 9.03 15.50 37.51
N ASP A 179 9.51 14.76 38.52
CA ASP A 179 8.94 14.29 39.79
C ASP A 179 7.74 15.01 40.42
N ILE A 180 6.75 14.23 40.92
CA ILE A 180 6.14 14.41 42.26
C ILE A 180 5.78 13.04 42.87
N THR A 181 6.37 12.76 44.03
CA THR A 181 6.11 11.64 44.96
C THR A 181 4.68 11.62 45.53
N GLY A 182 4.03 10.45 45.57
CA GLY A 182 2.76 10.22 46.31
C GLY A 182 2.31 8.74 46.29
N PRO A 183 1.56 8.26 47.30
CA PRO A 183 1.68 6.90 47.81
C PRO A 183 0.81 5.81 47.13
N GLU A 184 1.28 4.58 47.35
CA GLU A 184 0.81 3.24 46.98
C GLU A 184 -0.70 3.06 46.71
N ARG A 185 -1.02 2.39 45.58
CA ARG A 185 -2.27 1.66 45.33
C ARG A 185 -1.96 0.23 44.87
N PRO A 186 -2.63 -0.81 45.38
CA PRO A 186 -2.33 -2.19 45.05
C PRO A 186 -3.06 -2.67 43.79
N GLY A 187 -2.34 -3.42 42.95
CA GLY A 187 -2.90 -4.43 42.04
C GLY A 187 -3.19 -4.01 40.61
N SER A 188 -2.16 -3.99 39.75
CA SER A 188 -2.31 -4.26 38.31
C SER A 188 -1.52 -5.54 38.00
N PRO A 189 -2.04 -6.48 37.18
CA PRO A 189 -1.29 -7.70 36.86
C PRO A 189 0.02 -7.34 36.14
N ASN A 190 1.11 -7.99 36.54
CA ASN A 190 2.40 -7.86 35.89
C ASN A 190 2.30 -8.33 34.44
N HIS A 191 2.49 -7.41 33.52
CA HIS A 191 2.43 -7.61 32.08
C HIS A 191 3.86 -7.83 31.53
N ASN A 192 4.56 -8.88 32.02
CA ASN A 192 5.98 -9.13 31.72
C ASN A 192 6.23 -10.20 30.63
N ASP A 193 5.18 -10.76 30.03
CA ASP A 193 5.30 -12.02 29.27
C ASP A 193 4.56 -12.02 27.92
N HIS A 194 4.29 -10.85 27.34
CA HIS A 194 3.72 -10.73 25.97
C HIS A 194 4.75 -10.10 25.06
N LYS A 195 4.90 -10.69 23.87
CA LYS A 195 5.73 -10.14 22.80
C LYS A 195 4.91 -9.09 22.05
N HIS A 196 4.64 -7.97 22.73
CA HIS A 196 4.42 -6.74 21.99
C HIS A 196 5.75 -6.34 21.37
N LEU A 197 5.72 -5.64 20.24
CA LEU A 197 6.89 -5.00 19.64
C LEU A 197 7.63 -4.18 20.72
N SER A 198 8.63 -4.78 21.37
CA SER A 198 9.47 -4.20 22.42
C SER A 198 10.82 -3.77 21.84
N ASN A 199 10.80 -3.19 20.64
CA ASN A 199 11.97 -2.54 20.07
C ASN A 199 12.08 -1.10 20.58
N GLY A 200 12.32 -0.98 21.89
CA GLY A 200 12.79 0.25 22.53
C GLY A 200 14.19 0.04 23.09
N ALA A 201 15.21 -0.08 22.21
CA ALA A 201 16.62 -0.09 22.63
C ALA A 201 17.54 0.44 21.51
N HIS A 202 17.84 1.74 21.60
CA HIS A 202 18.99 2.48 21.09
C HIS A 202 19.98 1.75 20.14
N ALA A 203 19.84 2.02 18.84
CA ALA A 203 20.95 2.07 17.90
C ALA A 203 20.95 3.46 17.24
N ALA A 204 21.80 4.35 17.75
CA ALA A 204 22.08 5.62 17.11
C ALA A 204 22.87 5.38 15.82
N SER A 205 22.19 5.44 14.68
CA SER A 205 22.80 5.57 13.35
C SER A 205 21.88 6.42 12.49
N HIS A 206 22.34 7.62 12.14
CA HIS A 206 21.78 8.56 11.16
C HIS A 206 20.73 7.96 10.20
N GLY A 207 19.47 7.94 10.62
CA GLY A 207 18.33 7.56 9.77
C GLY A 207 17.90 8.78 8.97
N HIS A 208 18.36 8.88 7.72
CA HIS A 208 17.68 9.74 6.76
C HIS A 208 16.26 9.20 6.60
N ASP A 209 15.28 9.99 7.05
CA ASP A 209 13.82 9.83 6.88
C ASP A 209 13.51 8.97 5.65
N LEU A 210 13.25 7.68 5.84
CA LEU A 210 13.36 6.71 4.75
C LEU A 210 12.32 6.97 3.63
N GLY A 211 11.27 7.75 3.89
CA GLY A 211 10.30 8.16 2.87
C GLY A 211 10.77 9.34 2.05
N MET A 212 11.52 10.23 2.68
CA MET A 212 12.36 11.17 1.95
C MET A 212 13.43 10.43 1.13
N LEU A 213 14.00 9.33 1.66
CA LEU A 213 14.92 8.48 0.91
C LEU A 213 14.21 7.80 -0.28
N GLY A 214 12.98 7.35 -0.13
CA GLY A 214 12.16 6.79 -1.21
C GLY A 214 11.91 7.80 -2.33
N VAL A 215 11.48 9.01 -1.98
CA VAL A 215 11.30 10.13 -2.93
C VAL A 215 12.63 10.51 -3.57
N LEU A 216 13.72 10.56 -2.81
CA LEU A 216 15.05 10.89 -3.30
C LEU A 216 15.58 9.84 -4.29
N ILE A 217 15.44 8.55 -3.98
CA ILE A 217 15.84 7.45 -4.87
C ILE A 217 15.03 7.51 -6.17
N HIS A 218 13.73 7.82 -6.09
CA HIS A 218 12.89 8.00 -7.27
C HIS A 218 13.38 9.18 -8.13
N VAL A 219 13.55 10.36 -7.55
CA VAL A 219 14.04 11.56 -8.27
C VAL A 219 15.42 11.35 -8.88
N ILE A 220 16.32 10.63 -8.19
CA ILE A 220 17.62 10.24 -8.71
C ILE A 220 17.47 9.31 -9.92
N GLY A 221 16.51 8.39 -9.89
CA GLY A 221 16.14 7.53 -11.01
C GLY A 221 15.72 8.33 -12.24
N ASP A 222 14.78 9.26 -12.07
CA ASP A 222 14.26 10.07 -13.19
C ASP A 222 15.35 10.97 -13.78
N ALA A 223 16.22 11.52 -12.93
CA ALA A 223 17.37 12.29 -13.36
C ALA A 223 18.40 11.42 -14.11
N ALA A 224 18.63 10.19 -13.65
CA ALA A 224 19.57 9.26 -14.30
C ALA A 224 19.12 8.88 -15.71
N ASN A 225 17.81 8.69 -15.95
CA ASN A 225 17.30 8.38 -17.28
C ASN A 225 17.50 9.54 -18.26
N ASN A 226 17.13 10.76 -17.86
CA ASN A 226 17.36 11.98 -18.64
C ASN A 226 18.86 12.20 -18.94
N LEU A 227 19.74 12.01 -17.95
CA LEU A 227 21.18 12.10 -18.12
C LEU A 227 21.71 11.02 -19.09
N GLY A 228 21.17 9.80 -19.02
CA GLY A 228 21.48 8.72 -19.95
C GLY A 228 21.11 9.06 -21.40
N VAL A 229 19.93 9.66 -21.61
CA VAL A 229 19.47 10.15 -22.92
C VAL A 229 20.39 11.26 -23.43
N MET A 230 20.70 12.25 -22.59
CA MET A 230 21.61 13.35 -22.95
C MET A 230 23.01 12.84 -23.30
N ALA A 231 23.55 11.88 -22.53
CA ALA A 231 24.85 11.27 -22.79
C ALA A 231 24.85 10.51 -24.13
N ALA A 232 23.82 9.71 -24.41
CA ALA A 232 23.68 9.03 -25.69
C ALA A 232 23.61 10.01 -26.86
N ALA A 233 22.83 11.08 -26.72
CA ALA A 233 22.72 12.14 -27.73
C ALA A 233 24.08 12.82 -28.00
N LEU A 234 24.85 13.12 -26.95
CA LEU A 234 26.19 13.70 -27.08
C LEU A 234 27.17 12.75 -27.76
N VAL A 235 27.15 11.46 -27.40
CA VAL A 235 27.99 10.44 -28.06
C VAL A 235 27.65 10.37 -29.55
N ILE A 236 26.36 10.28 -29.90
CA ILE A 236 25.92 10.21 -31.29
C ILE A 236 26.26 11.50 -32.06
N TRP A 237 26.18 12.66 -31.40
CA TRP A 237 26.45 13.96 -32.02
C TRP A 237 27.95 14.22 -32.24
N LEU A 238 28.78 14.02 -31.21
CA LEU A 238 30.19 14.41 -31.21
C LEU A 238 31.14 13.33 -31.74
N ALA A 239 30.78 12.05 -31.61
CA ALA A 239 31.64 10.98 -32.11
C ALA A 239 31.53 10.83 -33.63
N HIS A 240 32.66 10.58 -34.30
CA HIS A 240 32.70 10.38 -35.76
C HIS A 240 32.94 8.92 -36.18
N TYR A 241 32.89 7.95 -35.25
CA TYR A 241 33.05 6.53 -35.54
C TYR A 241 31.69 5.81 -35.72
N GLY A 242 31.66 4.74 -36.52
CA GLY A 242 30.42 4.05 -36.90
C GLY A 242 29.63 3.44 -35.73
N GLY A 243 30.32 3.05 -34.65
CA GLY A 243 29.70 2.47 -33.45
C GLY A 243 28.97 3.45 -32.53
N ARG A 244 28.99 4.77 -32.81
CA ARG A 244 28.34 5.77 -31.95
C ARG A 244 26.84 5.55 -31.76
N TYR A 245 26.17 4.94 -32.74
CA TYR A 245 24.73 4.69 -32.69
C TYR A 245 24.34 3.56 -31.72
N TYR A 246 25.31 2.78 -31.21
CA TYR A 246 25.06 1.82 -30.12
C TYR A 246 24.77 2.49 -28.78
N ALA A 247 25.01 3.79 -28.65
CA ALA A 247 24.68 4.53 -27.43
C ALA A 247 23.16 4.56 -27.16
N ASP A 248 22.32 4.65 -28.19
CA ASP A 248 20.85 4.66 -28.04
C ASP A 248 20.30 3.33 -27.49
N PRO A 249 20.56 2.15 -28.10
CA PRO A 249 20.14 0.88 -27.52
C PRO A 249 20.89 0.55 -26.20
N GLY A 250 22.12 1.04 -25.99
CA GLY A 250 22.78 0.91 -24.69
C GLY A 250 22.01 1.61 -23.57
N THR A 251 21.69 2.89 -23.77
CA THR A 251 20.90 3.67 -22.82
C THR A 251 19.49 3.10 -22.66
N SER A 252 18.81 2.77 -23.76
CA SER A 252 17.46 2.18 -23.74
C SER A 252 17.39 0.91 -22.90
N MET A 253 18.37 0.02 -23.08
CA MET A 253 18.48 -1.20 -22.29
C MET A 253 18.64 -0.88 -20.80
N GLY A 254 19.50 0.08 -20.45
CA GLY A 254 19.67 0.54 -19.07
C GLY A 254 18.37 1.07 -18.46
N ILE A 255 17.68 1.98 -19.16
CA ILE A 255 16.40 2.56 -18.72
C ILE A 255 15.35 1.44 -18.55
N SER A 256 15.24 0.51 -19.51
CA SER A 256 14.26 -0.58 -19.43
C SER A 256 14.50 -1.53 -18.24
N ILE A 257 15.76 -1.85 -17.92
CA ILE A 257 16.11 -2.63 -16.73
C ILE A 257 15.71 -1.87 -15.47
N MET A 258 15.97 -0.55 -15.42
CA MET A 258 15.58 0.28 -14.29
C MET A 258 14.05 0.31 -14.10
N ILE A 259 13.27 0.47 -15.18
CA ILE A 259 11.79 0.40 -15.16
C ILE A 259 11.33 -0.97 -14.63
N MET A 260 11.91 -2.07 -15.11
CA MET A 260 11.55 -3.41 -14.65
C MET A 260 11.87 -3.63 -13.18
N LEU A 261 13.05 -3.20 -12.71
CA LEU A 261 13.47 -3.36 -11.31
C LEU A 261 12.63 -2.51 -10.36
N SER A 262 12.15 -1.34 -10.79
CA SER A 262 11.28 -0.48 -10.00
C SER A 262 9.82 -0.94 -10.00
N SER A 263 9.32 -1.55 -11.08
CA SER A 263 7.93 -2.02 -11.16
C SER A 263 7.67 -3.33 -10.41
N VAL A 264 8.63 -4.26 -10.36
CA VAL A 264 8.51 -5.53 -9.62
C VAL A 264 8.13 -5.35 -8.15
N PRO A 265 8.81 -4.51 -7.34
CA PRO A 265 8.43 -4.32 -5.94
C PRO A 265 7.06 -3.66 -5.81
N LEU A 266 6.67 -2.77 -6.73
CA LEU A 266 5.33 -2.17 -6.73
C LEU A 266 4.25 -3.23 -6.94
N VAL A 267 4.38 -4.05 -7.98
CA VAL A 267 3.46 -5.15 -8.29
C VAL A 267 3.39 -6.14 -7.14
N ARG A 268 4.53 -6.52 -6.56
CA ARG A 268 4.57 -7.46 -5.42
C ARG A 268 3.88 -6.89 -4.18
N ARG A 269 4.14 -5.63 -3.83
CA ARG A 269 3.54 -4.97 -2.65
C ARG A 269 2.03 -4.86 -2.78
N CYS A 270 1.52 -4.43 -3.93
CA CYS A 270 0.08 -4.35 -4.17
C CYS A 270 -0.56 -5.75 -4.25
N GLY A 271 0.09 -6.68 -4.95
CA GLY A 271 -0.41 -8.05 -5.13
C GLY A 271 -0.55 -8.81 -3.82
N ILE A 272 0.41 -8.71 -2.91
CA ILE A 272 0.35 -9.36 -1.60
C ILE A 272 -0.83 -8.85 -0.75
N ILE A 273 -1.13 -7.54 -0.81
CA ILE A 273 -2.30 -6.98 -0.10
C ILE A 273 -3.61 -7.44 -0.75
N LEU A 274 -3.66 -7.51 -2.09
CA LEU A 274 -4.82 -8.04 -2.82
C LEU A 274 -5.07 -9.52 -2.53
N LEU A 275 -4.02 -10.27 -2.20
CA LEU A 275 -4.07 -11.67 -1.73
C LEU A 275 -4.37 -11.79 -0.22
N GLU A 276 -4.83 -10.72 0.42
CA GLU A 276 -5.28 -10.72 1.81
C GLU A 276 -4.19 -11.09 2.82
N SER A 277 -2.95 -10.67 2.56
CA SER A 277 -1.86 -10.93 3.50
C SER A 277 -2.05 -10.21 4.83
N ALA A 278 -1.46 -10.79 5.89
CA ALA A 278 -1.29 -10.13 7.17
C ALA A 278 -0.43 -8.85 7.05
N PRO A 279 -0.55 -7.90 7.99
CA PRO A 279 0.38 -6.78 8.15
C PRO A 279 1.82 -7.23 8.30
N ASN A 280 2.77 -6.45 7.77
CA ASN A 280 4.18 -6.75 7.90
C ASN A 280 4.59 -6.76 9.37
N GLY A 281 5.28 -7.81 9.81
CA GLY A 281 5.74 -7.94 11.20
C GLY A 281 4.71 -8.49 12.18
N VAL A 282 3.50 -8.83 11.73
CA VAL A 282 2.53 -9.58 12.54
C VAL A 282 2.69 -11.07 12.25
N ASP A 283 3.16 -11.82 13.23
CA ASP A 283 3.14 -13.28 13.22
C ASP A 283 1.80 -13.77 13.81
N LEU A 284 1.08 -14.61 13.07
CA LEU A 284 -0.21 -15.13 13.50
C LEU A 284 -0.07 -16.00 14.75
N GLU A 285 1.06 -16.70 14.92
CA GLU A 285 1.29 -17.57 16.07
C GLU A 285 1.51 -16.76 17.35
N ASP A 286 2.25 -15.65 17.27
CA ASP A 286 2.44 -14.75 18.41
C ASP A 286 1.09 -14.11 18.83
N VAL A 287 0.26 -13.67 17.86
CA VAL A 287 -1.08 -13.13 18.14
C VAL A 287 -1.97 -14.18 18.79
N LYS A 288 -1.98 -15.41 18.25
CA LYS A 288 -2.76 -16.52 18.81
C LYS A 288 -2.34 -16.80 20.25
N HIS A 289 -1.04 -16.88 20.50
CA HIS A 289 -0.49 -17.16 21.82
C HIS A 289 -0.85 -16.07 22.84
N ASP A 290 -0.79 -14.79 22.46
CA ASP A 290 -1.15 -13.69 23.35
C ASP A 290 -2.67 -13.60 23.60
N LEU A 291 -3.50 -14.02 22.65
CA LEU A 291 -4.95 -14.17 22.86
C LEU A 291 -5.29 -15.30 23.84
N GLU A 292 -4.58 -16.44 23.77
CA GLU A 292 -4.78 -17.58 24.67
C GLU A 292 -4.38 -17.28 26.13
N LYS A 293 -3.54 -16.27 26.37
CA LYS A 293 -3.19 -15.80 27.72
C LYS A 293 -4.31 -14.99 28.39
N ILE A 294 -5.31 -14.54 27.64
CA ILE A 294 -6.38 -13.70 28.17
C ILE A 294 -7.31 -14.55 29.06
N PRO A 295 -7.53 -14.17 30.33
CA PRO A 295 -8.41 -14.93 31.23
C PRO A 295 -9.82 -15.07 30.65
N GLY A 296 -10.31 -16.30 30.55
CA GLY A 296 -11.63 -16.61 29.97
C GLY A 296 -11.58 -17.14 28.54
N VAL A 297 -10.44 -17.04 27.85
CA VAL A 297 -10.15 -17.74 26.60
C VAL A 297 -9.66 -19.14 26.91
N LEU A 298 -10.32 -20.16 26.36
CA LEU A 298 -9.90 -21.56 26.46
C LEU A 298 -8.99 -21.96 25.29
N SER A 299 -9.32 -21.49 24.08
CA SER A 299 -8.58 -21.74 22.86
C SER A 299 -9.00 -20.78 21.74
N VAL A 300 -8.12 -20.59 20.75
CA VAL A 300 -8.33 -19.71 19.59
C VAL A 300 -8.21 -20.52 18.30
N HIS A 301 -9.20 -20.40 17.43
CA HIS A 301 -9.25 -21.08 16.13
C HIS A 301 -9.65 -20.11 15.02
N GLU A 302 -9.42 -20.52 13.77
CA GLU A 302 -9.75 -19.75 12.56
C GLU A 302 -9.32 -18.28 12.63
N LEU A 303 -8.11 -18.03 13.14
CA LEU A 303 -7.52 -16.69 13.19
C LEU A 303 -7.09 -16.28 11.79
N HIS A 304 -7.84 -15.36 11.20
CA HIS A 304 -7.53 -14.74 9.92
C HIS A 304 -7.24 -13.26 10.13
N ILE A 305 -6.06 -12.80 9.71
CA ILE A 305 -5.67 -11.40 9.78
C ILE A 305 -5.24 -10.97 8.39
N TRP A 306 -5.85 -9.90 7.88
CA TRP A 306 -5.56 -9.40 6.54
C TRP A 306 -5.58 -7.87 6.48
N ARG A 307 -4.98 -7.34 5.42
CA ARG A 307 -5.00 -5.92 5.12
C ARG A 307 -6.14 -5.59 4.16
N LEU A 308 -6.92 -4.56 4.49
CA LEU A 308 -7.91 -4.00 3.57
C LEU A 308 -7.26 -2.97 2.63
N ASN A 309 -6.37 -2.14 3.16
CA ASN A 309 -5.55 -1.19 2.41
C ASN A 309 -4.18 -1.00 3.11
N GLN A 310 -3.47 0.10 2.82
CA GLN A 310 -2.15 0.34 3.42
C GLN A 310 -2.20 0.65 4.92
N HIS A 311 -3.32 1.17 5.42
CA HIS A 311 -3.46 1.71 6.78
C HIS A 311 -4.43 0.92 7.66
N LYS A 312 -5.34 0.15 7.06
CA LYS A 312 -6.41 -0.56 7.75
C LYS A 312 -6.21 -2.06 7.63
N ALA A 313 -6.02 -2.71 8.77
CA ALA A 313 -6.01 -4.15 8.91
C ALA A 313 -7.27 -4.64 9.62
N LEU A 314 -7.74 -5.81 9.19
CA LEU A 314 -8.93 -6.49 9.69
C LEU A 314 -8.51 -7.85 10.27
N ALA A 315 -9.26 -8.34 11.23
CA ALA A 315 -9.13 -9.71 11.71
C ALA A 315 -10.48 -10.37 11.93
N SER A 316 -10.54 -11.68 11.74
CA SER A 316 -11.63 -12.54 12.16
C SER A 316 -11.05 -13.65 13.03
N VAL A 317 -11.71 -13.97 14.13
CA VAL A 317 -11.23 -14.97 15.07
C VAL A 317 -12.38 -15.69 15.76
N HIS A 318 -12.23 -16.99 15.93
CA HIS A 318 -13.13 -17.81 16.73
C HIS A 318 -12.46 -18.09 18.09
N VAL A 319 -13.18 -17.79 19.15
CA VAL A 319 -12.64 -17.85 20.52
C VAL A 319 -13.52 -18.75 21.35
N MET A 320 -12.94 -19.83 21.88
CA MET A 320 -13.62 -20.71 22.80
C MET A 320 -13.63 -20.08 24.19
N VAL A 321 -14.81 -19.89 24.77
CA VAL A 321 -14.98 -19.20 26.06
C VAL A 321 -15.53 -20.13 27.14
N SER A 322 -15.13 -19.88 28.39
CA SER A 322 -15.59 -20.66 29.55
C SER A 322 -17.01 -20.29 30.01
N ASP A 323 -17.43 -19.04 29.81
CA ASP A 323 -18.77 -18.53 30.11
C ASP A 323 -19.31 -17.74 28.91
N CYS A 324 -20.48 -18.14 28.41
CA CYS A 324 -21.16 -17.50 27.28
C CYS A 324 -22.19 -16.44 27.69
N SER A 325 -22.16 -15.99 28.96
CA SER A 325 -23.01 -14.88 29.36
C SER A 325 -22.62 -13.58 28.62
N VAL A 326 -23.63 -12.89 28.08
CA VAL A 326 -23.43 -11.67 27.27
C VAL A 326 -22.58 -10.62 27.99
N PRO A 327 -22.77 -10.32 29.30
CA PRO A 327 -21.96 -9.32 30.00
C PRO A 327 -20.49 -9.73 30.17
N SER A 328 -20.22 -11.02 30.37
CA SER A 328 -18.85 -11.55 30.48
C SER A 328 -18.14 -11.50 29.12
N PHE A 329 -18.83 -11.90 28.05
CA PHE A 329 -18.28 -11.85 26.69
C PHE A 329 -17.99 -10.42 26.22
N LEU A 330 -18.86 -9.44 26.53
CA LEU A 330 -18.60 -8.04 26.16
C LEU A 330 -17.31 -7.50 26.80
N LYS A 331 -17.01 -7.87 28.05
CA LYS A 331 -15.75 -7.50 28.71
C LYS A 331 -14.56 -8.18 28.05
N LEU A 332 -14.68 -9.48 27.76
CA LEU A 332 -13.62 -10.26 27.11
C LEU A 332 -13.32 -9.73 25.70
N SER A 333 -14.36 -9.48 24.91
CA SER A 333 -14.26 -8.91 23.57
C SER A 333 -13.56 -7.54 23.57
N LYS A 334 -13.77 -6.71 24.60
CA LYS A 334 -13.04 -5.45 24.76
C LYS A 334 -11.53 -5.70 24.95
N THR A 335 -11.16 -6.62 25.84
CA THR A 335 -9.75 -6.98 26.06
C THR A 335 -9.09 -7.57 24.81
N ILE A 336 -9.80 -8.42 24.07
CA ILE A 336 -9.32 -9.00 22.80
C ILE A 336 -9.11 -7.89 21.75
N ASN A 337 -10.04 -6.92 21.66
CA ASN A 337 -9.88 -5.77 20.77
C ASN A 337 -8.66 -4.91 21.15
N GLU A 338 -8.42 -4.67 22.44
CA GLU A 338 -7.23 -3.95 22.91
C GLU A 338 -5.94 -4.69 22.52
N CYS A 339 -5.93 -6.03 22.61
CA CYS A 339 -4.82 -6.86 22.14
C CYS A 339 -4.59 -6.71 20.63
N PHE A 340 -5.65 -6.85 19.81
CA PHE A 340 -5.54 -6.66 18.36
C PHE A 340 -5.09 -5.24 17.98
N HIS A 341 -5.55 -4.21 18.69
CA HIS A 341 -5.12 -2.84 18.47
C HIS A 341 -3.62 -2.65 18.76
N ALA A 342 -3.05 -3.37 19.72
CA ALA A 342 -1.60 -3.36 19.98
C ALA A 342 -0.79 -3.92 18.79
N TYR A 343 -1.36 -4.83 17.99
CA TYR A 343 -0.80 -5.32 16.74
C TYR A 343 -1.13 -4.46 15.50
N GLY A 344 -1.80 -3.32 15.67
CA GLY A 344 -2.20 -2.44 14.57
C GLY A 344 -3.41 -2.92 13.77
N ILE A 345 -4.20 -3.84 14.31
CA ILE A 345 -5.45 -4.33 13.70
C ILE A 345 -6.59 -3.41 14.14
N HIS A 346 -7.35 -2.88 13.17
CA HIS A 346 -8.26 -1.75 13.39
C HIS A 346 -9.71 -2.17 13.59
N SER A 347 -10.12 -3.29 13.02
CA SER A 347 -11.49 -3.80 13.12
C SER A 347 -11.44 -5.30 13.17
N THR A 348 -12.13 -5.88 14.14
CA THR A 348 -12.11 -7.32 14.37
C THR A 348 -13.54 -7.88 14.41
N THR A 349 -13.71 -9.10 13.94
CA THR A 349 -14.92 -9.89 14.13
C THR A 349 -14.58 -11.06 15.04
N ILE A 350 -15.20 -11.10 16.22
CA ILE A 350 -14.92 -12.12 17.24
C ILE A 350 -16.16 -13.00 17.36
N GLN A 351 -16.02 -14.28 17.04
CA GLN A 351 -17.07 -15.27 17.19
C GLN A 351 -16.83 -16.07 18.48
N PRO A 352 -17.75 -16.03 19.46
CA PRO A 352 -17.67 -16.88 20.63
C PRO A 352 -18.11 -18.30 20.30
N GLU A 353 -17.32 -19.29 20.71
CA GLU A 353 -17.66 -20.70 20.64
C GLU A 353 -17.68 -21.31 22.05
N MET A 354 -18.57 -22.29 22.26
CA MET A 354 -18.62 -23.05 23.50
C MET A 354 -17.94 -24.39 23.30
N ALA A 355 -17.21 -24.85 24.31
CA ALA A 355 -16.70 -26.21 24.30
C ALA A 355 -17.90 -27.18 24.27
N HIS A 356 -17.96 -28.06 23.27
CA HIS A 356 -18.97 -29.11 23.22
C HIS A 356 -18.82 -29.98 24.48
N PRO A 357 -19.93 -30.37 25.16
CA PRO A 357 -19.87 -31.11 26.43
C PRO A 357 -19.02 -32.40 26.39
N GLU A 358 -18.86 -33.02 25.21
CA GLU A 358 -18.07 -34.24 25.03
C GLU A 358 -16.54 -34.00 25.03
N ALA A 359 -16.07 -32.81 24.67
CA ALA A 359 -14.64 -32.47 24.71
C ALA A 359 -14.14 -32.26 26.16
N ILE A 360 -15.02 -31.78 27.04
CA ILE A 360 -14.73 -31.57 28.48
C ILE A 360 -14.63 -32.93 29.21
N ALA A 361 -15.37 -33.96 28.78
CA ALA A 361 -15.37 -35.27 29.42
C ALA A 361 -14.10 -36.10 29.18
N LEU A 362 -13.28 -35.76 28.16
CA LEU A 362 -12.19 -36.62 27.70
C LEU A 362 -10.77 -36.03 27.87
N GLY A 363 -10.61 -34.77 28.27
CA GLY A 363 -9.30 -34.20 28.64
C GLY A 363 -8.20 -34.35 27.58
N ARG A 364 -8.54 -34.38 26.28
CA ARG A 364 -7.56 -34.48 25.18
C ARG A 364 -7.27 -33.09 24.58
N PRO A 365 -6.00 -32.76 24.28
CA PRO A 365 -5.68 -31.60 23.48
C PRO A 365 -6.24 -31.81 22.06
N ALA A 366 -6.85 -30.75 21.51
CA ALA A 366 -7.38 -30.74 20.15
C ALA A 366 -6.24 -30.85 19.14
N VAL A 367 -5.98 -32.06 18.69
CA VAL A 367 -5.19 -32.34 17.48
C VAL A 367 -6.19 -32.78 16.42
N GLU A 368 -6.08 -32.12 15.26
CA GLU A 368 -6.74 -32.40 13.97
C GLU A 368 -7.34 -33.79 13.88
N THR A 369 -8.68 -33.87 13.92
CA THR A 369 -9.37 -35.10 13.55
C THR A 369 -9.71 -35.01 12.07
N GLU A 370 -8.80 -35.54 11.26
CA GLU A 370 -9.08 -35.89 9.87
C GLU A 370 -10.33 -36.77 9.80
N LEU A 371 -11.13 -36.45 8.78
CA LEU A 371 -12.38 -37.08 8.40
C LEU A 371 -12.15 -38.57 8.06
N SER A 372 -12.27 -39.44 9.05
CA SER A 372 -12.41 -40.89 8.86
C SER A 372 -13.89 -41.25 8.98
N SER A 373 -14.52 -41.44 7.83
CA SER A 373 -15.78 -42.16 7.64
C SER A 373 -15.87 -43.42 8.51
N GLN A 374 -16.95 -43.56 9.29
CA GLN A 374 -17.74 -44.79 9.40
C GLN A 374 -18.93 -44.60 10.35
N THR A 375 -20.09 -44.46 9.74
CA THR A 375 -21.32 -45.24 9.99
C THR A 375 -21.65 -45.59 11.44
N GLU A 376 -22.49 -44.78 12.08
CA GLU A 376 -23.52 -45.23 13.03
C GLU A 376 -24.49 -44.06 13.31
N MET A 377 -25.47 -43.86 12.42
CA MET A 377 -26.48 -42.81 12.60
C MET A 377 -27.67 -43.36 13.38
N SER A 378 -27.56 -43.24 14.70
CA SER A 378 -28.68 -43.28 15.65
C SER A 378 -29.49 -41.99 15.49
N GLU A 379 -30.79 -42.15 15.30
CA GLU A 379 -31.78 -41.08 15.15
C GLU A 379 -31.79 -40.10 16.34
N LYS A 380 -31.66 -38.79 16.08
CA LYS A 380 -32.31 -37.72 16.85
C LYS A 380 -32.20 -36.37 16.14
N CYS A 381 -33.29 -35.96 15.48
CA CYS A 381 -33.45 -34.62 14.93
C CYS A 381 -33.56 -33.59 16.06
N GLN A 382 -32.72 -32.54 16.05
CA GLN A 382 -32.67 -31.49 17.09
C GLN A 382 -33.53 -30.25 16.79
N VAL A 383 -34.40 -30.29 15.78
CA VAL A 383 -35.25 -29.15 15.41
C VAL A 383 -36.72 -29.54 15.48
N ILE A 384 -37.51 -28.79 16.28
CA ILE A 384 -38.97 -28.96 16.36
C ILE A 384 -39.56 -28.41 15.06
N CYS A 385 -39.94 -29.30 14.15
CA CYS A 385 -40.61 -28.95 12.91
C CYS A 385 -42.08 -28.55 13.18
N GLY A 386 -42.47 -27.34 12.78
CA GLY A 386 -43.84 -26.84 12.86
C GLY A 386 -44.75 -27.52 11.81
N THR A 387 -46.06 -27.55 12.06
CA THR A 387 -47.07 -28.39 11.40
C THR A 387 -47.41 -28.09 9.93
N LEU A 388 -46.50 -27.52 9.13
CA LEU A 388 -46.63 -27.48 7.67
C LEU A 388 -45.24 -27.53 7.00
N CYS A 389 -44.74 -28.74 6.78
CA CYS A 389 -43.64 -29.02 5.87
C CYS A 389 -44.08 -30.10 4.87
N GLU A 390 -44.68 -29.69 3.76
CA GLU A 390 -44.72 -30.50 2.55
C GLU A 390 -43.39 -30.32 1.80
N GLU A 391 -42.69 -31.45 1.62
CA GLU A 391 -41.64 -31.74 0.63
C GLU A 391 -40.34 -30.91 0.56
N LEU A 392 -39.71 -30.52 1.68
CA LEU A 392 -38.26 -30.28 1.67
C LEU A 392 -37.59 -30.85 2.93
N THR A 393 -36.74 -31.85 2.72
CA THR A 393 -36.03 -32.65 3.73
C THR A 393 -35.23 -31.80 4.71
N CYS A 394 -35.69 -31.73 5.96
CA CYS A 394 -34.80 -31.54 7.10
C CYS A 394 -34.20 -32.90 7.44
N CYS A 395 -32.86 -32.98 7.43
CA CYS A 395 -32.05 -34.20 7.44
C CYS A 395 -32.02 -34.92 6.09
N GLY A 396 -31.11 -34.47 5.23
CA GLY A 396 -30.52 -35.28 4.17
C GLY A 396 -29.16 -35.81 4.63
#